data_AF-A0A7K3ZSD0-F1
#
_entry.id   AF-A0A7K3ZSD0-F1
#
_cell.length_a   1.000
_cell.length_b   1.000
_cell.length_c   1.000
_cell.angle_alpha   90.00
_cell.angle_beta   90.00
_cell.angle_gamma   90.00
#
_symmetry.space_group_name_H-M   'P 1'
#
loop_
_entity.id
_entity.type
_entity.pdbx_description
1 polymer ?
#
loop_
_entity_poly.entity_id
_entity_poly.type
_entity_poly.pdbx_seq_one_letter_code
_entity_poly.pdbx_strand_id
1 'polypeptide(L)' 'RNGTINTDEKVVCITTGHGLKDPDTAIKQCEKPIEVDADIKAIEAALGLKQTKTILAR' A
#
# COMPACT_ATOMS: atom_id res chain seq x y z
N ARG A 1 22.80 11.07 7.83
CA ARG A 1 22.02 11.30 9.07
C ARG A 1 22.69 12.46 9.79
N ASN A 2 22.03 13.62 9.92
CA ASN A 2 22.67 14.85 10.38
C ASN A 2 22.60 15.06 11.91
N GLY A 3 22.10 14.09 12.67
CA GLY A 3 22.15 14.09 14.15
C GLY A 3 21.30 15.18 14.83
N THR A 4 20.27 15.70 14.17
CA THR A 4 19.52 16.89 14.64
C THR A 4 18.47 16.60 15.73
N ILE A 5 18.11 15.33 15.94
CA ILE A 5 17.10 14.90 16.93
C ILE A 5 17.73 13.80 17.78
N ASN A 6 17.64 13.93 19.09
CA ASN A 6 18.19 12.96 20.03
C ASN A 6 17.26 11.75 20.21
N THR A 7 17.81 10.62 20.65
CA THR A 7 17.08 9.34 20.77
C THR A 7 16.05 9.31 21.90
N ASP A 8 16.21 10.18 22.91
CA ASP A 8 15.37 10.29 24.10
C ASP A 8 14.31 11.41 23.99
N GLU A 9 14.32 12.16 22.89
CA GLU A 9 13.37 13.24 22.63
C GLU A 9 12.00 12.71 22.18
N LYS A 10 10.93 13.39 22.63
CA LYS A 10 9.56 13.12 22.19
C LYS A 10 9.15 14.12 21.11
N VAL A 11 8.86 13.61 19.92
CA VAL A 11 8.44 14.42 18.77
C VAL A 11 6.94 14.27 18.51
N VAL A 12 6.25 15.40 18.34
CA VAL A 12 4.85 15.43 17.89
C VAL A 12 4.78 16.18 16.57
N CYS A 13 4.21 15.55 15.55
CA CYS A 13 3.93 16.17 14.26
C CYS A 13 2.44 16.43 14.14
N ILE A 14 2.06 17.69 13.91
CA ILE A 14 0.66 18.07 13.68
C ILE A 14 0.44 18.17 12.17
N THR A 15 -0.36 17.27 11.63
CA THR A 15 -0.81 17.35 10.24
C THR A 15 -1.90 18.41 10.13
N THR A 16 -1.60 19.52 9.45
CA THR A 16 -2.48 20.70 9.37
C THR A 16 -3.67 20.53 8.42
N GLY A 17 -3.68 19.49 7.60
CA GLY A 17 -4.72 19.26 6.60
C GLY A 17 -4.91 17.79 6.24
N HIS A 18 -6.06 17.49 5.65
CA HIS A 18 -6.38 16.17 5.12
C HIS A 18 -5.86 16.02 3.69
N GLY A 19 -5.46 14.80 3.30
CA GLY A 19 -4.91 14.52 1.97
C GLY A 19 -5.84 14.86 0.81
N LEU A 20 -7.18 14.77 0.97
CA LEU A 20 -8.12 15.17 -0.09
C LEU A 20 -8.09 16.67 -0.42
N LYS A 21 -7.38 17.51 0.35
CA LYS A 21 -7.15 18.92 -0.02
C LYS A 21 -6.23 19.06 -1.24
N ASP A 22 -5.40 18.07 -1.53
CA ASP A 22 -4.49 18.05 -2.68
C ASP A 22 -4.52 16.67 -3.37
N PRO A 23 -5.58 16.39 -4.15
CA PRO A 23 -5.68 15.13 -4.87
C PRO A 23 -4.63 14.99 -5.98
N ASP A 24 -4.13 16.09 -6.54
CA ASP A 24 -3.16 16.07 -7.64
C ASP A 24 -1.83 15.48 -7.20
N THR A 25 -1.35 15.87 -6.01
CA THR A 25 -0.14 15.27 -5.43
C THR A 25 -0.33 13.79 -5.18
N ALA A 26 -1.50 13.35 -4.71
CA ALA A 26 -1.78 11.93 -4.52
C ALA A 26 -1.72 11.15 -5.84
N ILE A 27 -2.35 11.64 -6.90
CA ILE A 27 -2.35 10.99 -8.21
C ILE A 27 -0.93 10.91 -8.81
N LYS A 28 -0.13 11.97 -8.67
CA LYS A 28 1.26 12.01 -9.16
C LYS A 28 2.18 10.99 -8.48
N GLN A 29 1.87 10.60 -7.25
CA GLN A 29 2.63 9.61 -6.48
C GLN A 29 2.13 8.18 -6.71
N CYS A 30 0.99 8.00 -7.37
CA CYS A 30 0.45 6.67 -7.68
C CYS A 30 1.09 6.11 -8.96
N GLU A 31 1.48 4.84 -8.90
CA GLU A 31 1.85 4.08 -10.09
C GLU A 31 0.60 3.61 -10.85
N LYS A 32 0.76 3.31 -12.14
CA LYS A 32 -0.34 2.76 -12.94
C LYS A 32 -0.73 1.38 -12.38
N PRO A 33 -2.03 1.08 -12.20
CA PRO A 33 -2.46 -0.25 -11.78
C PRO A 33 -1.99 -1.35 -12.73
N ILE A 34 -1.77 -2.55 -12.19
CA ILE A 34 -1.48 -3.75 -12.97
C ILE A 34 -2.76 -4.18 -13.69
N GLU A 35 -2.69 -4.34 -15.01
CA GLU A 35 -3.79 -4.85 -15.82
C GLU A 35 -3.78 -6.40 -15.77
N VAL A 36 -4.95 -6.99 -15.52
CA VAL A 36 -5.15 -8.45 -15.44
C VAL A 36 -6.44 -8.86 -16.15
N ASP A 37 -6.52 -10.11 -16.56
CA ASP A 37 -7.74 -10.68 -17.13
C ASP A 37 -8.88 -10.70 -16.11
N ALA A 38 -10.12 -10.67 -16.61
CA ALA A 38 -11.35 -10.82 -15.79
C ALA A 38 -11.57 -12.28 -15.34
N ASP A 39 -10.53 -12.87 -14.75
CA ASP A 39 -10.48 -14.22 -14.22
C ASP A 39 -10.02 -14.20 -12.77
N ILE A 40 -10.67 -14.99 -11.91
CA ILE A 40 -10.39 -14.99 -10.48
C ILE A 40 -8.95 -15.40 -10.17
N LYS A 41 -8.37 -16.33 -10.95
CA LYS A 41 -7.00 -16.81 -10.72
C LYS A 41 -5.99 -15.75 -11.14
N ALA A 42 -6.25 -15.01 -12.21
CA ALA A 42 -5.41 -13.89 -12.63
C ALA A 42 -5.36 -12.79 -11.56
N ILE A 43 -6.51 -12.44 -10.98
CA ILE A 43 -6.62 -11.45 -9.90
C ILE A 43 -5.86 -11.94 -8.64
N GLU A 44 -6.11 -13.18 -8.21
CA GLU A 44 -5.43 -13.76 -7.04
C GLU A 44 -3.92 -13.80 -7.21
N ALA A 45 -3.43 -14.20 -8.40
CA ALA A 45 -2.01 -14.23 -8.71
C ALA A 45 -1.38 -12.83 -8.63
N ALA A 46 -2.03 -11.81 -9.20
CA ALA A 46 -1.54 -10.44 -9.14
C ALA A 46 -1.55 -9.85 -7.73
N LEU A 47 -2.46 -10.29 -6.86
CA LEU A 47 -2.50 -9.92 -5.44
C LEU A 47 -1.58 -10.78 -4.56
N GLY A 48 -0.87 -11.78 -5.12
CA GLY A 48 -0.01 -12.69 -4.38
C GLY A 48 -0.76 -13.67 -3.47
N LEU A 49 -2.07 -13.87 -3.71
CA LEU A 49 -2.90 -14.79 -2.96
C LEU A 49 -2.64 -16.22 -3.45
N LYS A 50 -2.07 -17.06 -2.58
CA LYS A 50 -1.91 -18.48 -2.88
C LYS A 50 -3.28 -19.16 -2.74
N GLN A 51 -3.79 -19.72 -3.83
CA GLN A 51 -4.84 -20.73 -3.79
C GLN A 51 -4.36 -21.86 -2.85
N THR A 52 -4.89 -21.87 -1.63
CA THR A 52 -4.61 -22.94 -0.68
C THR A 52 -5.26 -24.18 -1.28
N LYS A 53 -4.45 -25.10 -1.82
CA LYS A 53 -4.93 -26.41 -2.27
C LYS A 53 -5.80 -26.96 -1.14
N THR A 54 -7.08 -27.18 -1.43
CA THR A 54 -7.99 -27.89 -0.55
C THR A 54 -7.33 -29.22 -0.19
N ILE A 55 -6.84 -29.31 1.04
CA ILE A 55 -6.63 -30.60 1.69
C ILE A 55 -8.05 -31.09 1.99
N LEU A 56 -8.34 -32.35 1.59
CA LEU A 56 -9.62 -33.08 1.65
C LEU A 56 -10.59 -32.81 0.46
N ALA A 57 -11.11 -33.79 -0.28
CA ALA A 57 -11.34 -35.21 0.03
C ALA A 57 -11.38 -36.07 -1.24
N ARG A 58 -10.37 -36.94 -1.42
CA ARG A 58 -10.45 -38.39 -1.63
C ARG A 58 -9.03 -38.95 -1.73
#